data_AF-A0A174P1T7-F1
#
_entry.id   AF-A0A174P1T7-F1
#
_cell.length_a   1.000
_cell.length_b   1.000
_cell.length_c   1.000
_cell.angle_alpha   90.00
_cell.angle_beta   90.00
_cell.angle_gamma   90.00
#
_symmetry.space_group_name_H-M   'P 1'
#
loop_
_entity.id
_entity.type
_entity.pdbx_description
1 polymer ?
#
loop_
_entity_poly.entity_id
_entity_poly.type
_entity_poly.pdbx_seq_one_letter_code
_entity_poly.pdbx_strand_id
1 'polypeptide(L)'
;MNVYQLSAKNCMSHLLLKDTFDNFSFIEGEITTFNKFTISGFLQEDFFDEKPEETYSRWNKTRDFCFQIIRGKRTPLGFKIVLALPEDQIPYFLTAHGLTGYRPEEIRGLYLNFHYDGHHLQCITGTSLNTFTMDKSIEREWDQEVKNILKSRSIEGDY
;
A
#
# COMPACT_ATOMS: atom_id res chain seq x y z
N MET A 1 5.90 -0.83 12.95
CA MET A 1 6.36 0.00 11.81
C MET A 1 7.81 -0.33 11.56
N ASN A 2 8.02 -1.05 10.48
CA ASN A 2 9.32 -1.40 9.94
C ASN A 2 9.55 -0.65 8.64
N VAL A 3 10.82 -0.49 8.30
CA VAL A 3 11.27 0.12 7.04
C VAL A 3 12.09 -0.92 6.31
N TYR A 4 11.60 -1.35 5.15
CA TYR A 4 12.31 -2.27 4.27
C TYR A 4 12.97 -1.47 3.15
N GLN A 5 14.31 -1.54 3.04
CA GLN A 5 15.02 -1.02 1.87
C GLN A 5 14.87 -2.01 0.74
N LEU A 6 14.33 -1.59 -0.41
CA LEU A 6 14.02 -2.47 -1.51
C LEU A 6 14.84 -2.12 -2.76
N SER A 7 15.18 -3.15 -3.54
CA SER A 7 15.74 -2.99 -4.87
C SER A 7 14.74 -2.22 -5.74
N ALA A 8 15.10 -0.97 -6.08
CA ALA A 8 14.21 -0.05 -6.78
C ALA A 8 13.67 -0.65 -8.09
N LYS A 9 14.56 -1.22 -8.92
CA LYS A 9 14.17 -1.82 -10.20
C LYS A 9 13.18 -2.99 -10.02
N ASN A 10 13.49 -3.90 -9.11
CA ASN A 10 12.67 -5.08 -8.87
C ASN A 10 11.30 -4.67 -8.32
N CYS A 11 11.26 -3.90 -7.23
CA CYS A 11 10.01 -3.53 -6.59
C CYS A 11 9.17 -2.58 -7.46
N MET A 12 9.76 -1.67 -8.24
CA MET A 12 8.99 -0.87 -9.21
C MET A 12 8.31 -1.75 -10.28
N SER A 13 8.95 -2.84 -10.70
CA SER A 13 8.29 -3.80 -11.60
C SER A 13 7.07 -4.44 -10.93
N HIS A 14 7.16 -4.81 -9.65
CA HIS A 14 6.01 -5.33 -8.91
C HIS A 14 4.91 -4.30 -8.69
N LEU A 15 5.29 -3.06 -8.40
CA LEU A 15 4.35 -1.98 -8.10
C LEU A 15 3.62 -1.49 -9.36
N LEU A 16 4.30 -1.38 -10.50
CA LEU A 16 3.78 -0.69 -11.69
C LEU A 16 3.42 -1.62 -12.86
N LEU A 17 3.94 -2.85 -12.89
CA LEU A 17 3.81 -3.74 -14.06
C LEU A 17 3.19 -5.11 -13.74
N LYS A 18 3.22 -5.55 -12.48
CA LYS A 18 2.68 -6.84 -12.06
C LYS A 18 1.43 -6.66 -11.21
N ASP A 19 0.74 -7.77 -10.98
CA ASP A 19 -0.49 -7.85 -10.19
C ASP A 19 -0.26 -7.94 -8.66
N THR A 20 0.98 -7.75 -8.22
CA THR A 20 1.41 -8.12 -6.85
C THR A 20 0.65 -7.40 -5.75
N PHE A 21 0.23 -6.16 -6.00
CA PHE A 21 -0.51 -5.34 -5.04
C PHE A 21 -1.91 -4.99 -5.53
N ASP A 22 -2.42 -5.66 -6.58
CA ASP A 22 -3.63 -5.24 -7.29
C ASP A 22 -4.89 -5.20 -6.42
N ASN A 23 -4.95 -6.10 -5.44
CA ASN A 23 -6.08 -6.19 -4.51
C ASN A 23 -5.96 -5.20 -3.36
N PHE A 24 -4.84 -4.52 -3.15
CA PHE A 24 -4.72 -3.53 -2.08
C PHE A 24 -5.55 -2.28 -2.42
N SER A 25 -6.11 -1.66 -1.40
CA SER A 25 -6.76 -0.36 -1.53
C SER A 25 -5.69 0.71 -1.75
N PHE A 26 -5.85 1.50 -2.80
CA PHE A 26 -5.01 2.67 -3.06
C PHE A 26 -5.54 3.84 -2.24
N ILE A 27 -4.71 4.38 -1.34
CA ILE A 27 -5.10 5.48 -0.44
C ILE A 27 -4.77 6.81 -1.09
N GLU A 28 -3.51 6.99 -1.48
CA GLU A 28 -3.02 8.18 -2.14
C GLU A 28 -1.71 7.93 -2.88
N GLY A 29 -1.41 8.81 -3.85
CA GLY A 29 -0.18 8.79 -4.62
C GLY A 29 0.34 10.19 -4.90
N GLU A 30 1.65 10.36 -4.77
CA GLU A 30 2.38 11.56 -5.17
C GLU A 30 3.52 11.12 -6.09
N ILE A 31 3.60 11.68 -7.30
CA ILE A 31 4.65 11.34 -8.26
C ILE A 31 5.26 12.62 -8.79
N THR A 32 6.59 12.74 -8.72
CA THR A 32 7.32 13.90 -9.22
C THR A 32 8.15 13.52 -10.45
N THR A 33 7.78 14.06 -11.61
CA THR A 33 8.53 13.95 -12.87
C THR A 33 8.87 15.34 -13.41
N PHE A 34 8.34 15.73 -14.58
CA PHE A 34 8.37 17.11 -15.06
C PHE A 34 7.40 18.01 -14.29
N ASN A 35 6.36 17.40 -13.70
CA ASN A 35 5.42 18.03 -12.79
C ASN A 35 5.27 17.17 -11.54
N LYS A 36 4.69 17.77 -10.50
CA LYS A 36 4.21 17.05 -9.32
C LYS A 36 2.74 16.68 -9.52
N PHE A 37 2.47 15.39 -9.52
CA PHE A 37 1.12 14.82 -9.64
C PHE A 37 0.70 14.30 -8.27
N THR A 38 -0.54 14.62 -7.88
CA THR A 38 -1.17 14.10 -6.65
C THR A 38 -2.46 13.41 -7.03
N ILE A 39 -2.65 12.18 -6.55
CA ILE A 39 -3.76 11.32 -6.88
C ILE A 39 -4.40 10.87 -5.56
N SER A 40 -5.68 11.17 -5.39
CA SER A 40 -6.46 10.60 -4.29
C SER A 40 -6.98 9.23 -4.72
N GLY A 41 -6.91 8.25 -3.83
CA GLY A 41 -7.54 6.96 -4.04
C GLY A 41 -9.00 6.88 -3.61
N PHE A 42 -9.54 7.95 -3.02
CA PHE A 42 -10.93 8.01 -2.56
C PHE A 42 -11.90 8.00 -3.74
N LEU A 43 -12.85 7.05 -3.73
CA LEU A 43 -13.88 6.97 -4.75
C LEU A 43 -14.86 8.13 -4.59
N GLN A 44 -15.07 8.87 -5.67
CA GLN A 44 -16.00 10.00 -5.67
C GLN A 44 -17.42 9.48 -5.86
N GLU A 45 -18.19 9.35 -4.78
CA GLU A 45 -19.54 8.76 -4.81
C GLU A 45 -20.44 9.39 -5.89
N ASP A 46 -20.38 10.72 -6.04
CA ASP A 46 -21.18 11.49 -7.02
C ASP A 46 -20.84 11.18 -8.49
N PHE A 47 -19.74 10.47 -8.76
CA PHE A 47 -19.38 10.03 -10.11
C PHE A 47 -20.13 8.76 -10.54
N PHE A 48 -20.63 7.97 -9.59
CA PHE A 48 -21.25 6.67 -9.86
C PHE A 48 -22.77 6.74 -9.81
N ASP A 49 -23.43 6.01 -10.71
CA ASP A 49 -24.89 5.86 -10.68
C ASP A 49 -25.36 5.12 -9.42
N GLU A 50 -24.57 4.14 -8.97
CA GLU A 50 -24.76 3.40 -7.74
C GLU A 50 -23.61 3.68 -6.78
N LYS A 51 -23.93 3.93 -5.51
CA LYS A 51 -22.93 4.23 -4.49
C LYS A 51 -21.96 3.03 -4.35
N PRO A 52 -20.64 3.24 -4.49
CA PRO A 52 -19.68 2.16 -4.30
C PRO A 52 -19.70 1.67 -2.85
N GLU A 53 -19.57 0.35 -2.66
CA GLU A 53 -19.42 -0.25 -1.34
C GLU A 53 -18.04 0.05 -0.72
N GLU A 54 -17.03 0.21 -1.56
CA GLU A 54 -15.66 0.53 -1.14
C GLU A 54 -15.44 2.04 -1.02
N THR A 55 -14.69 2.45 -0.01
CA THR A 55 -14.25 3.85 0.17
C THR A 55 -13.12 4.23 -0.80
N TYR A 56 -12.24 3.28 -1.10
CA TYR A 56 -11.01 3.48 -1.86
C TYR A 56 -10.98 2.59 -3.09
N SER A 57 -10.44 3.11 -4.20
CA SER A 57 -10.17 2.32 -5.39
C SER A 57 -9.10 1.25 -5.12
N ARG A 58 -9.21 0.09 -5.75
CA ARG A 58 -8.14 -0.92 -5.77
C ARG A 58 -6.96 -0.45 -6.61
N TRP A 59 -5.75 -0.88 -6.25
CA TRP A 59 -4.52 -0.47 -6.94
C TRP A 59 -4.54 -0.80 -8.43
N ASN A 60 -5.12 -1.94 -8.83
CA ASN A 60 -5.22 -2.30 -10.24
C ASN A 60 -5.95 -1.28 -11.12
N LYS A 61 -6.85 -0.46 -10.54
CA LYS A 61 -7.58 0.59 -11.27
C LYS A 61 -6.72 1.82 -11.53
N THR A 62 -5.76 2.11 -10.68
CA THR A 62 -4.94 3.34 -10.73
C THR A 62 -3.49 3.10 -11.16
N ARG A 63 -2.99 1.87 -11.02
CA ARG A 63 -1.62 1.45 -11.36
C ARG A 63 -1.19 1.90 -12.75
N ASP A 64 -2.03 1.65 -13.76
CA ASP A 64 -1.68 1.94 -15.16
C ASP A 64 -1.55 3.46 -15.39
N PHE A 65 -2.34 4.29 -14.71
CA PHE A 65 -2.21 5.75 -14.76
C PHE A 65 -0.92 6.23 -14.09
N CYS A 66 -0.59 5.69 -12.92
CA CYS A 66 0.69 5.94 -12.25
C CYS A 66 1.86 5.53 -13.14
N PHE A 67 1.77 4.38 -13.82
CA PHE A 67 2.75 3.95 -14.79
C PHE A 67 2.86 4.91 -15.98
N GLN A 68 1.75 5.45 -16.50
CA GLN A 68 1.80 6.47 -17.56
C GLN A 68 2.52 7.75 -17.12
N ILE A 69 2.39 8.15 -15.86
CA ILE A 69 3.08 9.33 -15.33
C ILE A 69 4.58 9.07 -15.18
N ILE A 70 4.96 7.86 -14.77
CA ILE A 70 6.34 7.46 -14.49
C ILE A 70 7.11 7.06 -15.76
N ARG A 71 6.43 6.44 -16.73
CA ARG A 71 7.08 5.93 -17.95
C ARG A 71 7.69 7.08 -18.75
N GLY A 72 8.87 6.85 -19.30
CA GLY A 72 9.56 7.84 -20.12
C GLY A 72 11.03 7.53 -20.25
N LYS A 73 11.78 8.48 -20.85
CA LYS A 73 13.24 8.36 -20.98
C LYS A 73 13.99 8.69 -19.70
N ARG A 74 13.37 9.45 -18.79
CA ARG A 74 13.95 9.90 -17.52
C ARG A 74 13.23 9.20 -16.39
N THR A 75 13.97 8.80 -15.36
CA THR A 75 13.39 8.30 -14.11
C THR A 75 12.64 9.42 -13.40
N PRO A 76 11.59 9.09 -12.62
CA PRO A 76 10.93 10.07 -11.76
C PRO A 76 11.95 10.61 -10.73
N LEU A 77 11.77 11.86 -10.33
CA LEU A 77 12.54 12.47 -9.24
C LEU A 77 12.20 11.83 -7.89
N GLY A 78 10.98 11.32 -7.75
CA GLY A 78 10.53 10.59 -6.58
C GLY A 78 9.05 10.27 -6.65
N PHE A 79 8.59 9.38 -5.80
CA PHE A 79 7.17 9.14 -5.59
C PHE A 79 6.87 8.63 -4.19
N LYS A 80 5.63 8.81 -3.77
CA LYS A 80 5.01 8.18 -2.61
C LYS A 80 3.75 7.48 -3.08
N ILE A 81 3.59 6.20 -2.77
CA ILE A 81 2.36 5.45 -3.04
C ILE A 81 1.95 4.77 -1.75
N VAL A 82 0.76 5.11 -1.26
CA VAL A 82 0.19 4.55 -0.03
C VAL A 82 -0.89 3.56 -0.41
N LEU A 83 -0.67 2.30 -0.03
CA LEU A 83 -1.65 1.23 -0.15
C LEU A 83 -2.09 0.77 1.23
N ALA A 84 -3.26 0.16 1.32
CA ALA A 84 -3.76 -0.46 2.54
C ALA A 84 -4.33 -1.86 2.28
N LEU A 85 -4.22 -2.73 3.28
CA LEU A 85 -5.03 -3.94 3.32
C LEU A 85 -6.50 -3.51 3.21
N PRO A 86 -7.27 -4.11 2.29
CA PRO A 86 -8.67 -3.79 2.11
C PRO A 86 -9.49 -4.07 3.37
N GLU A 87 -10.49 -3.23 3.63
CA GLU A 87 -11.34 -3.36 4.82
C GLU A 87 -12.02 -4.73 4.90
N ASP A 88 -12.45 -5.28 3.75
CA ASP A 88 -13.05 -6.61 3.65
C ASP A 88 -12.10 -7.75 4.02
N GLN A 89 -10.78 -7.51 3.98
CA GLN A 89 -9.75 -8.50 4.30
C GLN A 89 -9.25 -8.42 5.75
N ILE A 90 -9.61 -7.36 6.50
CA ILE A 90 -9.21 -7.20 7.91
C ILE A 90 -9.71 -8.36 8.79
N PRO A 91 -10.98 -8.80 8.72
CA PRO A 91 -11.45 -9.91 9.56
C PRO A 91 -10.68 -11.21 9.33
N TYR A 92 -10.33 -11.49 8.07
CA TYR A 92 -9.53 -12.65 7.70
C TYR A 92 -8.12 -12.54 8.28
N PHE A 93 -7.46 -11.39 8.13
CA PHE A 93 -6.14 -11.14 8.71
C PHE A 93 -6.13 -11.36 10.23
N LEU A 94 -7.08 -10.78 10.96
CA LEU A 94 -7.16 -10.96 12.43
C LEU A 94 -7.31 -12.43 12.81
N THR A 95 -8.15 -13.17 12.09
CA THR A 95 -8.38 -14.60 12.34
C THR A 95 -7.15 -15.45 12.02
N ALA A 96 -6.53 -15.23 10.85
CA ALA A 96 -5.36 -15.98 10.39
C ALA A 96 -4.15 -15.84 11.33
N HIS A 97 -4.01 -14.68 11.97
CA HIS A 97 -2.93 -14.38 12.90
C HIS A 97 -3.32 -14.55 14.39
N GLY A 98 -4.53 -15.04 14.69
CA GLY A 98 -4.97 -15.30 16.06
C GLY A 98 -5.15 -14.05 16.93
N LEU A 99 -5.38 -12.88 16.31
CA LEU A 99 -5.51 -11.58 16.97
C LEU A 99 -6.90 -11.37 17.58
N THR A 100 -7.29 -12.28 18.48
CA THR A 100 -8.62 -12.32 19.12
C THR A 100 -8.94 -11.14 20.03
N GLY A 101 -7.93 -10.34 20.41
CA GLY A 101 -8.09 -9.13 21.21
C GLY A 101 -8.56 -7.90 20.43
N TYR A 102 -8.64 -7.98 19.10
CA TYR A 102 -9.06 -6.88 18.24
C TYR A 102 -10.37 -7.19 17.53
N ARG A 103 -11.21 -6.18 17.39
CA ARG A 103 -12.37 -6.22 16.51
C ARG A 103 -12.06 -5.52 15.19
N PRO A 104 -12.61 -5.96 14.05
CA PRO A 104 -12.34 -5.33 12.75
C PRO A 104 -12.60 -3.82 12.75
N GLU A 105 -13.64 -3.35 13.45
CA GLU A 105 -14.02 -1.93 13.48
C GLU A 105 -13.03 -1.06 14.27
N GLU A 106 -12.17 -1.67 15.09
CA GLU A 106 -11.09 -1.00 15.80
C GLU A 106 -9.87 -0.74 14.90
N ILE A 107 -9.78 -1.44 13.76
CA ILE A 107 -8.68 -1.33 12.82
C ILE A 107 -9.03 -0.31 11.76
N ARG A 108 -8.40 0.87 11.84
CA ARG A 108 -8.57 1.92 10.83
C ARG A 108 -7.81 1.61 9.53
N GLY A 109 -6.71 0.89 9.62
CA GLY A 109 -6.01 0.41 8.43
C GLY A 109 -4.64 -0.18 8.69
N LEU A 110 -4.21 -1.02 7.75
CA LEU A 110 -2.89 -1.65 7.72
C LEU A 110 -2.23 -1.27 6.41
N TYR A 111 -1.13 -0.53 6.47
CA TYR A 111 -0.62 0.26 5.34
C TYR A 111 0.73 -0.25 4.83
N LEU A 112 0.93 -0.07 3.52
CA LEU A 112 2.18 -0.16 2.80
C LEU A 112 2.48 1.22 2.19
N ASN A 113 3.50 1.90 2.68
CA ASN A 113 3.94 3.18 2.13
C ASN A 113 5.21 2.97 1.32
N PHE A 114 5.09 3.03 -0.01
CA PHE A 114 6.24 3.01 -0.90
C PHE A 114 6.77 4.41 -1.10
N HIS A 115 8.04 4.64 -0.79
CA HIS A 115 8.70 5.93 -0.96
C HIS A 115 9.96 5.77 -1.81
N TYR A 116 10.01 6.47 -2.93
CA TYR A 116 11.18 6.57 -3.81
C TYR A 116 11.69 8.00 -3.83
N ASP A 117 12.98 8.20 -3.58
CA ASP A 117 13.63 9.52 -3.52
C ASP A 117 14.48 9.86 -4.75
N GLY A 118 14.38 9.06 -5.81
CA GLY A 118 15.24 9.16 -7.00
C GLY A 118 16.42 8.18 -6.99
N HIS A 119 16.74 7.60 -5.84
CA HIS A 119 17.85 6.67 -5.67
C HIS A 119 17.46 5.40 -4.91
N HIS A 120 16.80 5.56 -3.77
CA HIS A 120 16.40 4.49 -2.87
C HIS A 120 14.89 4.32 -2.88
N LEU A 121 14.45 3.07 -2.84
CA LEU A 121 13.05 2.72 -2.66
C LEU A 121 12.87 2.05 -1.30
N GLN A 122 11.90 2.52 -0.54
CA GLN A 122 11.55 1.96 0.76
C GLN A 122 10.08 1.54 0.77
N CYS A 123 9.79 0.47 1.51
CA CYS A 123 8.43 0.13 1.92
C CYS A 123 8.33 0.26 3.43
N ILE A 124 7.43 1.12 3.90
CA ILE A 124 7.22 1.42 5.32
C ILE A 124 5.85 0.89 5.72
N THR A 125 5.80 0.00 6.70
CA THR A 125 4.55 -0.56 7.20
C THR A 125 3.90 0.37 8.21
N GLY A 126 2.59 0.56 8.10
CA GLY A 126 1.82 1.35 9.05
C GLY A 126 0.66 0.56 9.63
N THR A 127 0.30 0.84 10.86
CA THR A 127 -0.97 0.40 11.45
C THR A 127 -1.68 1.63 12.00
N SER A 128 -3.00 1.66 11.89
CA SER A 128 -3.82 2.71 12.47
C SER A 128 -5.03 2.07 13.14
N LEU A 129 -5.29 2.48 14.37
CA LEU A 129 -6.39 1.98 15.20
C LEU A 129 -7.31 3.15 15.58
N ASN A 130 -8.60 2.86 15.68
CA ASN A 130 -9.60 3.81 16.18
C ASN A 130 -9.56 3.95 17.70
N THR A 131 -8.87 3.04 18.40
CA THR A 131 -8.71 3.01 19.85
C THR A 131 -7.23 2.99 20.23
N PHE A 132 -6.91 3.59 21.38
CA PHE A 132 -5.58 3.47 21.94
C PHE A 132 -5.42 2.10 22.60
N THR A 133 -4.33 1.40 22.30
CA THR A 133 -3.93 0.16 22.95
C THR A 133 -2.43 0.13 23.15
N MET A 134 -2.00 -0.54 24.23
CA MET A 134 -0.58 -0.86 24.46
C MET A 134 -0.17 -2.18 23.79
N ASP A 135 -1.15 -2.96 23.32
CA ASP A 135 -0.88 -4.20 22.58
C ASP A 135 -0.35 -3.87 21.18
N LYS A 136 0.82 -4.42 20.89
CA LYS A 136 1.57 -4.24 19.64
C LYS A 136 1.52 -5.50 18.77
N SER A 137 0.69 -6.48 19.11
CA SER A 137 0.59 -7.74 18.37
C SER A 137 0.19 -7.49 16.91
N ILE A 138 -0.80 -6.64 16.64
CA ILE A 138 -1.21 -6.30 15.27
C ILE A 138 -0.09 -5.67 14.44
N GLU A 139 0.73 -4.81 15.05
CA GLU A 139 1.89 -4.18 14.39
C GLU A 139 2.93 -5.23 14.01
N ARG A 140 3.22 -6.16 14.92
CA ARG A 140 4.20 -7.24 14.69
C ARG A 140 3.73 -8.20 13.61
N GLU A 141 2.46 -8.61 13.65
CA GLU A 141 1.89 -9.51 12.66
C GLU A 141 1.80 -8.84 11.29
N TRP A 142 1.43 -7.56 11.24
CA TRP A 142 1.43 -6.82 9.97
C TRP A 142 2.84 -6.68 9.39
N ASP A 143 3.82 -6.29 10.22
CA ASP A 143 5.22 -6.20 9.81
C ASP A 143 5.74 -7.55 9.27
N GLN A 144 5.37 -8.66 9.92
CA GLN A 144 5.75 -10.01 9.48
C GLN A 144 5.05 -10.43 8.18
N GLU A 145 3.76 -10.13 8.04
CA GLU A 145 2.97 -10.46 6.85
C GLU A 145 3.51 -9.71 5.62
N VAL A 146 3.84 -8.44 5.77
CA VAL A 146 4.44 -7.65 4.69
C VAL A 146 5.81 -8.22 4.30
N LYS A 147 6.64 -8.60 5.27
CA LYS A 147 7.90 -9.29 4.99
C LYS A 147 7.68 -10.60 4.22
N ASN A 148 6.63 -11.36 4.53
CA ASN A 148 6.27 -12.59 3.82
C ASN A 148 5.78 -12.30 2.39
N ILE A 149 4.96 -11.28 2.18
CA ILE A 149 4.48 -10.84 0.86
C ILE A 149 5.68 -10.44 -0.01
N LEU A 150 6.59 -9.61 0.51
CA LEU A 150 7.78 -9.17 -0.23
C LEU A 150 8.67 -10.36 -0.63
N LYS A 151 8.96 -11.27 0.31
CA LYS A 151 9.78 -12.47 0.06
C LYS A 151 9.14 -13.44 -0.91
N SER A 152 7.85 -13.76 -0.74
CA SER A 152 7.12 -14.72 -1.58
C SER A 152 7.03 -14.27 -3.04
N ARG A 153 7.09 -12.96 -3.27
CA ARG A 153 7.08 -12.35 -4.61
C ARG A 153 8.49 -12.12 -5.16
N SER A 154 9.53 -12.58 -4.46
CA SER A 154 10.93 -12.36 -4.81
C SER A 154 11.28 -10.89 -5.00
N ILE A 155 10.68 -10.04 -4.16
CA ILE A 155 11.12 -8.66 -4.04
C ILE A 155 12.44 -8.67 -3.28
N GLU A 156 13.46 -8.00 -3.80
CA GLU A 156 14.78 -7.97 -3.17
C GLU A 156 14.84 -6.79 -2.19
N GLY A 157 15.41 -7.00 -1.00
CA GLY A 157 15.56 -5.94 0.00
C GLY A 157 16.19 -6.40 1.31
N ASP A 158 16.45 -5.44 2.17
CA ASP A 158 16.94 -5.65 3.53
C ASP A 158 15.74 -5.82 4.49
N TYR A 159 15.68 -6.97 5.17
CA TYR A 159 14.49 -7.47 5.86
C TYR A 159 14.61 -7.69 7.36
#